data_AF-A0AAU9UT46-F1
#
_entry.id   AF-A0AAU9UT46-F1
#
_cell.length_a   1.000
_cell.length_b   1.000
_cell.length_c   1.000
_cell.angle_alpha   90.00
_cell.angle_beta   90.00
_cell.angle_gamma   90.00
#
_symmetry.space_group_name_H-M   'P 1'
#
loop_
_entity.id
_entity.type
_entity.pdbx_description
1 polymer ?
#
loop_
_entity_poly.entity_id
_entity_poly.type
_entity_poly.pdbx_seq_one_letter_code
_entity_poly.pdbx_strand_id
1 'polypeptide(L)'
;MSLIQIIAICEAVEEDKNRKKKRFWVHPLNLKRPFFVKTFDELLSLISLSLYKKDTNCRRAVQPKERLMITLRYLATGKSFSTLSEDFLMGKSTISTIISETTAY
;
A
#
# COMPACT_ATOMS: atom_id res chain seq x y z
N MET A 1 -6.33 31.46 -17.08
CA MET A 1 -5.04 30.79 -17.27
C MET A 1 -3.96 31.82 -16.96
N SER A 2 -3.56 31.96 -15.70
CA SER A 2 -2.59 32.98 -15.29
C SER A 2 -1.17 32.57 -15.68
N LEU A 3 -0.29 33.54 -15.92
CA LEU A 3 1.13 33.34 -16.30
C LEU A 3 1.86 32.35 -15.36
N ILE A 4 1.44 32.29 -14.10
CA ILE A 4 1.95 31.39 -13.05
C ILE A 4 1.69 29.91 -13.41
N GLN A 5 0.54 29.59 -14.02
CA GLN A 5 0.24 28.22 -14.43
C GLN A 5 1.10 27.77 -15.62
N ILE A 6 1.48 28.69 -16.51
CA ILE A 6 2.32 28.40 -17.67
C ILE A 6 3.76 28.13 -17.23
N ILE A 7 4.29 28.92 -16.29
CA ILE A 7 5.64 28.72 -15.73
C ILE A 7 5.72 27.38 -14.99
N ALA A 8 4.73 27.05 -14.17
CA ALA A 8 4.68 25.78 -13.44
C ALA A 8 4.63 24.55 -14.37
N ILE A 9 3.94 24.65 -15.52
CA ILE A 9 3.92 23.59 -16.53
C ILE A 9 5.27 23.50 -17.26
N CYS A 10 5.92 24.63 -17.58
CA CYS A 10 7.25 24.63 -18.19
C CYS A 10 8.31 23.99 -17.28
N GLU A 11 8.31 24.31 -15.99
CA GLU A 11 9.22 23.69 -15.02
C GLU A 11 8.93 22.19 -14.86
N ALA A 12 7.66 21.78 -14.80
CA ALA A 12 7.26 20.38 -14.69
C ALA A 12 7.57 19.54 -15.94
N VAL A 13 7.81 20.17 -17.10
CA VAL A 13 8.22 19.50 -18.35
C VAL A 13 9.73 19.27 -18.41
N GLU A 14 10.54 19.91 -17.55
CA GLU A 14 12.01 19.85 -17.58
C GLU A 14 12.68 18.90 -16.56
N GLU A 15 11.96 17.91 -16.02
CA GLU A 15 12.58 16.74 -15.39
C GLU A 15 11.94 15.48 -16.02
N ASP A 16 12.64 14.50 -16.59
CA ASP A 16 13.60 13.63 -15.92
C ASP A 16 14.26 12.68 -16.96
N LYS A 17 15.18 13.17 -17.79
CA LYS A 17 15.95 12.33 -18.75
C LYS A 17 17.28 11.80 -18.20
N ASN A 18 17.57 12.00 -16.92
CA ASN A 18 18.86 11.63 -16.34
C ASN A 18 18.76 10.89 -15.00
N ARG A 19 17.84 9.92 -14.90
CA ARG A 19 17.92 8.87 -13.88
C ARG A 19 19.11 7.95 -14.20
N LYS A 20 20.33 8.37 -13.83
CA LYS A 20 21.49 7.47 -13.80
C LYS A 20 21.08 6.25 -12.98
N LYS A 21 20.94 5.09 -13.62
CA LYS A 21 20.62 3.82 -12.95
C LYS A 21 21.70 3.59 -11.89
N LYS A 22 21.38 3.86 -10.63
CA LYS A 22 22.26 3.57 -9.49
C LYS A 22 22.56 2.07 -9.55
N ARG A 23 23.81 1.73 -9.85
CA ARG A 23 24.30 0.34 -9.79
C ARG A 23 24.45 -0.01 -8.32
N PHE A 24 23.37 -0.51 -7.72
CA PHE A 24 23.45 -1.12 -6.40
C PHE A 24 24.28 -2.39 -6.52
N TRP A 25 25.29 -2.56 -5.65
CA TRP A 25 26.00 -3.83 -5.54
C TRP A 25 25.02 -4.89 -5.04
N VAL A 26 24.49 -5.68 -5.98
CA VAL A 26 23.62 -6.81 -5.67
C VAL A 26 24.51 -8.04 -5.63
N HIS A 27 24.61 -8.68 -4.46
CA HIS A 27 25.40 -9.90 -4.29
C HIS A 27 24.99 -10.96 -5.33
N PRO A 28 25.92 -11.74 -5.94
CA PRO A 28 25.60 -12.72 -6.99
C PRO A 28 24.50 -13.74 -6.62
N LEU A 29 24.37 -14.05 -5.32
CA LEU A 29 23.28 -14.89 -4.79
C LEU A 29 21.90 -14.25 -4.98
N ASN A 30 21.80 -12.92 -4.94
CA ASN A 30 20.56 -12.18 -5.18
C ASN A 30 20.22 -12.04 -6.67
N LEU A 31 21.17 -12.28 -7.60
CA LEU A 31 20.88 -12.35 -9.04
C LEU A 31 20.10 -13.61 -9.42
N LYS A 32 20.26 -14.70 -8.66
CA LYS A 32 19.51 -15.95 -8.85
C LYS A 32 18.18 -15.96 -8.11
N ARG A 33 17.91 -14.95 -7.27
CA ARG A 33 16.63 -14.82 -6.59
C ARG A 33 15.59 -14.54 -7.68
N PRO A 34 14.62 -15.43 -7.93
CA PRO A 34 13.51 -15.06 -8.81
C PRO A 34 12.93 -13.78 -8.25
N PHE A 35 12.73 -12.78 -9.10
CA PHE A 35 12.11 -11.52 -8.71
C PHE A 35 10.63 -11.81 -8.41
N PHE A 36 10.39 -12.46 -7.27
CA PHE A 36 9.08 -12.86 -6.83
C PHE A 36 8.42 -11.66 -6.14
N VAL A 37 8.16 -10.64 -6.94
CA VAL A 37 7.26 -9.58 -6.54
C VAL A 37 5.87 -10.08 -6.89
N LYS A 38 5.21 -10.74 -5.93
CA LYS A 38 3.77 -10.93 -6.06
C LYS A 38 3.14 -9.55 -6.19
N THR A 39 2.39 -9.33 -7.26
CA THR A 39 1.65 -8.07 -7.41
C THR A 39 0.61 -7.96 -6.29
N PHE A 40 0.21 -6.73 -5.96
CA PHE A 40 -0.80 -6.52 -4.92
C PHE A 40 -2.09 -7.30 -5.23
N ASP A 41 -2.50 -7.34 -6.50
CA ASP A 41 -3.71 -8.04 -6.93
C ASP A 41 -3.57 -9.57 -6.86
N GLU A 42 -2.40 -10.14 -7.13
CA GLU A 42 -2.13 -11.57 -6.91
C GLU A 42 -2.21 -11.93 -5.42
N LEU A 43 -1.61 -11.11 -4.56
CA LEU A 43 -1.69 -11.30 -3.12
C LEU A 43 -3.14 -11.19 -2.63
N LEU A 44 -3.86 -10.20 -3.15
CA LEU A 44 -5.28 -10.04 -2.85
C LEU A 44 -6.08 -11.25 -3.32
N SER A 45 -5.84 -11.78 -4.51
CA SER A 45 -6.53 -12.98 -5.01
C SER A 45 -6.33 -14.17 -4.08
N LEU A 46 -5.12 -14.38 -3.57
CA LEU A 46 -4.79 -15.49 -2.67
C LEU A 46 -5.46 -15.38 -1.29
N ILE A 47 -5.57 -14.15 -0.76
CA ILE A 47 -6.05 -13.90 0.62
C ILE A 47 -7.50 -13.37 0.60
N SER A 48 -8.10 -13.17 -0.57
CA SER A 48 -9.43 -12.58 -0.76
C SER A 48 -10.52 -13.30 0.03
N LEU A 49 -10.50 -14.63 0.04
CA LEU A 49 -11.47 -15.47 0.74
C LEU A 49 -11.42 -15.28 2.26
N SER A 50 -10.24 -15.08 2.86
CA SER A 50 -10.11 -14.88 4.31
C SER A 50 -10.34 -13.43 4.74
N LEU A 51 -10.22 -12.48 3.82
CA LEU A 51 -10.45 -11.06 4.07
C LEU A 51 -11.89 -10.62 3.83
N TYR A 52 -12.69 -11.45 3.15
CA TYR A 52 -14.07 -11.14 2.85
C TYR A 52 -14.93 -11.12 4.11
N LYS A 53 -15.64 -10.01 4.32
CA LYS A 53 -16.70 -9.90 5.32
C LYS A 53 -18.01 -9.55 4.63
N LYS A 54 -19.10 -10.11 5.14
CA LYS A 54 -20.45 -9.82 4.65
C LYS A 54 -20.92 -8.47 5.18
N ASP A 55 -21.63 -7.73 4.35
CA ASP A 55 -22.35 -6.53 4.76
C ASP A 55 -23.39 -6.88 5.84
N THR A 56 -23.57 -5.97 6.78
CA THR A 56 -24.61 -6.06 7.82
C THR A 56 -25.67 -4.99 7.57
N ASN A 57 -26.85 -5.15 8.16
CA ASN A 57 -27.94 -4.17 8.02
C ASN A 57 -27.56 -2.75 8.44
N CYS A 58 -26.56 -2.61 9.33
CA CYS A 58 -26.14 -1.32 9.87
C CYS A 58 -24.95 -0.71 9.12
N ARG A 59 -24.14 -1.51 8.43
CA ARG A 59 -22.85 -1.08 7.87
C ARG A 59 -22.37 -2.00 6.76
N ARG A 60 -21.81 -1.38 5.71
CA ARG A 60 -21.00 -2.03 4.68
C ARG A 60 -19.66 -2.53 5.25
N ALA A 61 -19.30 -3.74 4.91
CA ALA A 61 -18.02 -4.33 5.27
C ALA A 61 -16.87 -3.59 4.57
N VAL A 62 -15.72 -3.51 5.26
CA VAL A 62 -14.49 -2.99 4.65
C VAL A 62 -14.04 -3.98 3.59
N GLN A 63 -13.72 -3.48 2.40
CA GLN A 63 -13.38 -4.36 1.29
C GLN A 63 -12.09 -5.14 1.57
N PRO A 64 -11.95 -6.39 1.08
CA PRO A 64 -10.72 -7.18 1.20
C PRO A 64 -9.45 -6.41 0.80
N LYS A 65 -9.56 -5.63 -0.27
CA LYS A 65 -8.50 -4.77 -0.79
C LYS A 65 -8.02 -3.74 0.22
N GLU A 66 -8.95 -3.03 0.85
CA GLU A 66 -8.64 -2.01 1.85
C GLU A 66 -8.05 -2.63 3.12
N ARG A 67 -8.60 -3.77 3.55
CA ARG A 67 -8.09 -4.53 4.70
C ARG A 67 -6.63 -4.93 4.47
N LEU A 68 -6.31 -5.49 3.30
CA LEU A 68 -4.95 -5.86 2.92
C LEU A 68 -4.01 -4.64 2.87
N MET A 69 -4.48 -3.52 2.33
CA MET A 69 -3.70 -2.28 2.26
C MET A 69 -3.34 -1.74 3.65
N ILE A 70 -4.28 -1.75 4.60
CA ILE A 70 -4.05 -1.34 6.00
C ILE A 70 -2.97 -2.22 6.62
N THR A 71 -3.07 -3.54 6.47
CA THR A 71 -2.11 -4.49 7.01
C THR A 71 -0.72 -4.31 6.40
N LEU A 72 -0.62 -4.19 5.07
CA LEU A 72 0.65 -3.95 4.41
C LEU A 72 1.28 -2.62 4.84
N ARG A 73 0.49 -1.56 5.00
CA ARG A 73 0.98 -0.28 5.51
C ARG A 73 1.55 -0.43 6.93
N TYR A 74 0.84 -1.14 7.80
CA TYR A 74 1.28 -1.44 9.16
C TYR A 74 2.60 -2.24 9.16
N LEU A 75 2.68 -3.34 8.41
CA LEU A 75 3.87 -4.19 8.34
C LEU A 75 5.08 -3.48 7.72
N ALA A 76 4.86 -2.65 6.69
CA ALA A 76 5.94 -1.94 6.01
C ALA A 76 6.48 -0.75 6.81
N THR A 77 5.63 -0.07 7.60
CA THR A 77 6.00 1.18 8.28
C THR A 77 6.17 1.03 9.79
N GLY A 78 5.52 0.04 10.42
CA GLY A 78 5.51 -0.14 11.87
C GLY A 78 4.80 0.97 12.66
N LYS A 79 3.93 1.76 12.02
CA LYS A 79 3.22 2.90 12.65
C LYS A 79 2.25 2.42 13.73
N SER A 80 1.99 3.29 14.71
CA SER A 80 0.96 3.07 15.72
C SER A 80 -0.46 3.03 15.12
N PHE A 81 -1.40 2.38 15.82
CA PHE A 81 -2.81 2.36 15.40
C PHE A 81 -3.47 3.74 15.41
N SER A 82 -2.97 4.70 16.20
CA SER A 82 -3.48 6.08 16.18
C SER A 82 -3.19 6.75 14.84
N THR A 83 -1.95 6.63 14.36
CA THR A 83 -1.55 7.21 13.07
C THR A 83 -2.27 6.54 11.91
N LEU A 84 -2.45 5.21 11.95
CA LEU A 84 -3.22 4.50 10.93
C LEU A 84 -4.71 4.90 10.95
N SER A 85 -5.26 5.21 12.13
CA SER A 85 -6.65 5.68 12.28
C SER A 85 -6.89 6.99 11.55
N GLU A 86 -5.92 7.90 11.60
CA GLU A 86 -5.93 9.16 10.86
C GLU A 86 -5.70 8.93 9.36
N ASP A 87 -4.71 8.09 8.99
CA ASP A 87 -4.38 7.81 7.58
C ASP A 87 -5.56 7.18 6.80
N PHE A 88 -6.34 6.29 7.45
CA PHE A 88 -7.44 5.55 6.82
C PHE A 88 -8.85 6.02 7.25
N LEU A 89 -8.94 7.03 8.12
CA LEU A 89 -10.21 7.53 8.67
C LEU A 89 -11.10 6.42 9.28
N MET A 90 -10.47 5.46 9.96
CA MET A 90 -11.15 4.34 10.62
C MET A 90 -10.82 4.32 12.11
N GLY A 91 -11.76 3.89 12.94
CA GLY A 91 -11.53 3.79 14.39
C GLY A 91 -10.38 2.82 14.72
N LYS A 92 -9.58 3.15 15.74
CA LYS A 92 -8.42 2.35 16.18
C LYS A 92 -8.76 0.89 16.46
N SER A 93 -9.94 0.64 17.03
CA SER A 93 -10.46 -0.72 17.27
C SER A 93 -10.64 -1.50 15.97
N THR A 94 -11.23 -0.87 14.94
CA THR A 94 -11.45 -1.50 13.64
C THR A 94 -10.12 -1.87 12.98
N ILE A 95 -9.14 -0.97 13.03
CA ILE A 95 -7.80 -1.21 12.47
C ILE A 95 -7.10 -2.36 13.22
N SER A 96 -7.14 -2.34 14.55
CA SER A 96 -6.57 -3.40 15.38
C SER A 96 -7.18 -4.77 15.07
N THR A 97 -8.51 -4.83 14.94
CA THR A 97 -9.22 -6.05 14.53
C THR A 97 -8.80 -6.49 13.13
N ILE A 98 -8.74 -5.59 12.15
CA ILE A 98 -8.32 -5.92 10.79
C ILE A 98 -6.92 -6.52 10.80
N ILE A 99 -5.95 -5.83 11.41
CA ILE A 99 -4.55 -6.27 11.45
C ILE A 99 -4.46 -7.64 12.12
N SER A 100 -5.05 -7.79 13.31
CA SER A 100 -5.05 -9.07 14.03
C SER A 100 -5.62 -10.21 13.20
N GLU A 101 -6.77 -9.99 12.54
CA GLU A 101 -7.41 -11.00 11.68
C GLU A 101 -6.55 -11.34 10.44
N THR A 102 -5.83 -10.37 9.89
CA THR A 102 -4.99 -10.58 8.70
C THR A 102 -3.63 -11.21 9.00
N THR A 103 -3.10 -11.06 10.22
CA THR A 103 -1.76 -11.52 10.60
C THR A 103 -1.76 -12.74 11.52
N ALA A 104 -2.91 -13.20 12.01
CA ALA A 104 -3.02 -14.32 12.94
C ALA A 104 -2.83 -15.72 12.30
N TYR A 105 -2.25 -15.79 11.09
CA TYR A 105 -1.97 -17.03 10.37
C TYR A 105 -0.47 -17.27 10.20
#